data_AF-A0A8J1YSM4-F1
#
_entry.id   AF-A0A8J1YSM4-F1
#
_cell.length_a   1.000
_cell.length_b   1.000
_cell.length_c   1.000
_cell.angle_alpha   90.00
_cell.angle_beta   90.00
_cell.angle_gamma   90.00
#
_symmetry.space_group_name_H-M   'P 1'
#
loop_
_entity.id
_entity.type
_entity.pdbx_description
1 polymer ?
#
loop_
_entity_poly.entity_id
_entity_poly.type
_entity_poly.pdbx_seq_one_letter_code
_entity_poly.pdbx_strand_id
1 'polypeptide(L)'
;MRSPIDTIVRELGLQHLINSPRDAHLLILQRIFRLLAYGQSTLVLASYLHALGTSDFRIGLFMTLTLIGDVAGSFVLTMFADRWGRRKVLTLGCGLMVMSGVVFASTGSYFVLLLAAIIGVISPRYVKITLHREKDGDWIVPAGYGHVRQADFGDACSGNEIGPFKAIEESTLATLIPKDQRATIFAWYAVFSGLAAALGSLSGGWSARYLQSNLGWDELAAYRFIFAMYAVFGSIKGGLTLLLSDACEAKPISLPVSAKQTEEAIPMLAEGAPAENGGQVEVVAPRLEERRYLGLTAETLVKVRTLSCLFGLDNLASGLVPLSFIIYFFETKFSLDQGILGTTFFTTSLIAALSNLVAASLARRIGNIKTMAFTHLPSAIFLTLIPLPSHFWAARLLLIARFCTAQMDGAPRTAFLASYVPDDERTSVMGIINVVKTICQSGGPSVTGYLAGKGMIRFSFIAAGCMKATYDLMILYFFSKAVTAS
;
A
#
# COMPACT_ATOMS: atom_id res chain seq x y z
N MET A 1 -0.88 33.40 27.57
CA MET A 1 0.00 32.21 27.44
C MET A 1 -0.80 31.10 26.79
N ARG A 2 -0.34 30.55 25.66
CA ARG A 2 -1.04 29.43 25.01
C ARG A 2 -0.79 28.14 25.79
N SER A 3 -1.75 27.23 25.81
CA SER A 3 -1.59 25.98 26.53
C SER A 3 -0.51 25.13 25.84
N PRO A 4 0.27 24.33 26.58
CA PRO A 4 1.23 23.38 25.98
C PRO A 4 0.56 22.43 24.98
N ILE A 5 -0.73 22.15 25.18
CA ILE A 5 -1.56 21.29 24.33
C ILE A 5 -1.78 21.93 22.95
N ASP A 6 -2.05 23.23 22.88
CA ASP A 6 -2.27 23.94 21.60
C ASP A 6 -1.00 23.95 20.73
N THR A 7 0.17 24.02 21.37
CA THR A 7 1.46 23.96 20.68
C THR A 7 1.69 22.58 20.08
N ILE A 8 1.46 21.52 20.86
CA ILE A 8 1.60 20.12 20.39
C ILE A 8 0.61 19.79 19.27
N VAL A 9 -0.65 20.23 19.40
CA VAL A 9 -1.70 20.02 18.38
C VAL A 9 -1.34 20.68 17.05
N ARG A 10 -0.67 21.85 17.08
CA ARG A 10 -0.18 22.52 15.88
C ARG A 10 1.07 21.85 15.29
N GLU A 11 2.03 21.47 16.11
CA GLU A 11 3.26 20.80 15.65
C GLU A 11 2.98 19.43 15.02
N LEU A 12 1.99 18.71 15.54
CA LEU A 12 1.51 17.45 14.96
C LEU A 12 0.56 17.64 13.77
N GLY A 13 0.18 18.88 13.47
CA GLY A 13 -0.74 19.22 12.39
C GLY A 13 -2.17 18.70 12.57
N LEU A 14 -2.56 18.32 13.80
CA LEU A 14 -3.91 17.84 14.14
C LEU A 14 -4.98 18.89 13.87
N GLN A 15 -4.62 20.18 13.90
CA GLN A 15 -5.54 21.27 13.56
C GLN A 15 -6.00 21.22 12.09
N HIS A 16 -5.15 20.74 11.17
CA HIS A 16 -5.54 20.54 9.77
C HIS A 16 -6.51 19.37 9.60
N LEU A 17 -6.31 18.31 10.38
CA LEU A 17 -7.21 17.16 10.40
C LEU A 17 -8.60 17.55 10.89
N ILE A 18 -8.69 18.23 12.05
CA ILE A 18 -9.97 18.62 12.66
C ILE A 18 -10.77 19.56 11.74
N ASN A 19 -10.09 20.47 11.06
CA ASN A 19 -10.72 21.43 10.14
C ASN A 19 -10.96 20.88 8.73
N SER A 20 -10.65 19.60 8.49
CA SER A 20 -10.86 18.98 7.18
C SER A 20 -12.36 18.85 6.85
N PRO A 21 -12.74 18.83 5.56
CA PRO A 21 -14.12 18.65 5.15
C PRO A 21 -14.72 17.35 5.71
N ARG A 22 -16.05 17.32 5.84
CA ARG A 22 -16.79 16.14 6.35
C ARG A 22 -16.45 14.87 5.57
N ASP A 23 -16.34 14.95 4.26
CA ASP A 23 -16.03 13.79 3.41
C ASP A 23 -14.63 13.21 3.67
N ALA A 24 -13.66 14.04 4.05
CA ALA A 24 -12.33 13.56 4.44
C ALA A 24 -12.42 12.71 5.73
N HIS A 25 -13.19 13.17 6.73
CA HIS A 25 -13.44 12.41 7.95
C HIS A 25 -14.17 11.09 7.66
N LEU A 26 -15.16 11.10 6.77
CA LEU A 26 -15.89 9.89 6.36
C LEU A 26 -14.96 8.88 5.66
N LEU A 27 -14.05 9.32 4.79
CA LEU A 27 -13.07 8.45 4.14
C LEU A 27 -12.07 7.84 5.13
N ILE A 28 -11.59 8.64 6.10
CA ILE A 28 -10.72 8.14 7.17
C ILE A 28 -11.46 7.08 8.00
N LEU A 29 -12.72 7.34 8.36
CA LEU A 29 -13.53 6.41 9.14
C LEU A 29 -13.83 5.10 8.37
N GLN A 30 -14.15 5.21 7.07
CA GLN A 30 -14.33 4.04 6.19
C GLN A 30 -13.07 3.16 6.17
N ARG A 31 -11.88 3.77 6.12
CA ARG A 31 -10.62 3.04 6.19
C ARG A 31 -10.41 2.37 7.55
N ILE A 32 -10.71 3.05 8.66
CA ILE A 32 -10.61 2.45 10.01
C ILE A 32 -11.43 1.16 10.09
N PHE A 33 -12.70 1.18 9.69
CA PHE A 33 -13.54 -0.01 9.72
C PHE A 33 -13.05 -1.12 8.79
N ARG A 34 -12.61 -0.76 7.58
CA ARG A 34 -12.01 -1.70 6.64
C ARG A 34 -10.81 -2.41 7.27
N LEU A 35 -9.96 -1.68 7.99
CA LEU A 35 -8.72 -2.22 8.51
C LEU A 35 -8.86 -3.00 9.79
N LEU A 36 -9.81 -2.59 10.62
CA LEU A 36 -10.23 -3.38 11.77
C LEU A 36 -10.75 -4.75 11.30
N ALA A 37 -11.57 -4.79 10.25
CA ALA A 37 -12.05 -6.04 9.67
C ALA A 37 -10.90 -6.91 9.12
N TYR A 38 -9.96 -6.32 8.36
CA TYR A 38 -8.81 -7.06 7.84
C TYR A 38 -7.88 -7.59 8.94
N GLY A 39 -7.67 -6.82 10.02
CA GLY A 39 -6.88 -7.28 11.17
C GLY A 39 -7.49 -8.53 11.80
N GLN A 40 -8.83 -8.57 11.93
CA GLN A 40 -9.55 -9.74 12.42
C GLN A 40 -9.44 -10.94 11.47
N SER A 41 -9.77 -10.74 10.19
CA SER A 41 -9.83 -11.84 9.23
C SER A 41 -8.43 -12.44 8.94
N THR A 42 -7.40 -11.60 8.85
CA THR A 42 -6.02 -12.04 8.56
C THR A 42 -5.48 -12.96 9.65
N LEU A 43 -5.87 -12.71 10.90
CA LEU A 43 -5.50 -13.52 12.06
C LEU A 43 -5.97 -14.96 11.92
N VAL A 44 -7.23 -15.16 11.50
CA VAL A 44 -7.88 -16.47 11.49
C VAL A 44 -7.87 -17.16 10.13
N LEU A 45 -7.53 -16.49 9.03
CA LEU A 45 -7.75 -17.01 7.68
C LEU A 45 -7.05 -18.35 7.38
N ALA A 46 -5.77 -18.49 7.71
CA ALA A 46 -5.04 -19.73 7.45
C ALA A 46 -5.55 -20.87 8.36
N SER A 47 -5.76 -20.57 9.64
CA SER A 47 -6.31 -21.48 10.65
C SER A 47 -7.72 -21.95 10.28
N TYR A 48 -8.56 -21.05 9.76
CA TYR A 48 -9.90 -21.35 9.27
C TYR A 48 -9.89 -22.33 8.10
N LEU A 49 -9.04 -22.09 7.10
CA LEU A 49 -8.94 -23.02 5.97
C LEU A 49 -8.40 -24.38 6.42
N HIS A 50 -7.46 -24.39 7.36
CA HIS A 50 -6.96 -25.63 7.96
C HIS A 50 -8.07 -26.38 8.74
N ALA A 51 -8.85 -25.69 9.56
CA ALA A 51 -9.99 -26.23 10.31
C ALA A 51 -11.11 -26.77 9.40
N LEU A 52 -11.24 -26.23 8.18
CA LEU A 52 -12.11 -26.79 7.12
C LEU A 52 -11.56 -28.09 6.49
N GLY A 53 -10.38 -28.57 6.89
CA GLY A 53 -9.70 -29.73 6.32
C GLY A 53 -8.93 -29.43 5.02
N THR A 54 -8.62 -28.16 4.74
CA THR A 54 -7.83 -27.78 3.57
C THR A 54 -6.35 -28.08 3.82
N SER A 55 -5.70 -28.78 2.89
CA SER A 55 -4.26 -29.05 3.00
C SER A 55 -3.43 -27.76 2.94
N ASP A 56 -2.30 -27.72 3.64
CA ASP A 56 -1.40 -26.55 3.69
C ASP A 56 -0.96 -26.06 2.30
N PHE A 57 -0.76 -26.99 1.36
CA PHE A 57 -0.49 -26.63 -0.04
C PHE A 57 -1.65 -25.85 -0.67
N ARG A 58 -2.89 -26.29 -0.46
CA ARG A 58 -4.08 -25.60 -0.97
C ARG A 58 -4.32 -24.26 -0.26
N ILE A 59 -3.94 -24.13 1.02
CA ILE A 59 -3.92 -22.84 1.73
C ILE A 59 -2.90 -21.89 1.08
N GLY A 60 -1.70 -22.38 0.77
CA GLY A 60 -0.70 -21.62 0.03
C GLY A 60 -1.18 -21.19 -1.35
N LEU A 61 -1.77 -22.12 -2.11
CA LEU A 61 -2.37 -21.85 -3.42
C LEU A 61 -3.51 -20.84 -3.33
N PHE A 62 -4.34 -20.93 -2.29
CA PHE A 62 -5.41 -19.97 -2.02
C PHE A 62 -4.85 -18.55 -1.93
N MET A 63 -3.83 -18.34 -1.10
CA MET A 63 -3.18 -17.04 -0.91
C MET A 63 -2.46 -16.54 -2.17
N THR A 64 -1.87 -17.44 -2.97
CA THR A 64 -1.27 -17.07 -4.26
C THR A 64 -2.33 -16.60 -5.25
N LEU A 65 -3.42 -17.35 -5.39
CA LEU A 65 -4.48 -17.02 -6.35
C LEU A 65 -5.26 -15.77 -5.94
N THR A 66 -5.46 -15.52 -4.64
CA THR A 66 -6.05 -14.27 -4.17
C THR A 66 -5.16 -13.07 -4.48
N LEU A 67 -3.85 -13.19 -4.30
CA LEU A 67 -2.90 -12.14 -4.70
C LEU A 67 -2.97 -11.90 -6.21
N ILE A 68 -2.93 -12.93 -7.04
CA ILE A 68 -3.06 -12.78 -8.51
C ILE A 68 -4.40 -12.13 -8.87
N GLY A 69 -5.48 -12.56 -8.23
CA GLY A 69 -6.83 -12.01 -8.39
C GLY A 69 -6.91 -10.52 -8.07
N ASP A 70 -6.26 -10.09 -6.99
CA ASP A 70 -6.19 -8.68 -6.60
C ASP A 70 -5.48 -7.81 -7.65
N VAL A 71 -4.45 -8.33 -8.33
CA VAL A 71 -3.77 -7.60 -9.42
C VAL A 71 -4.77 -7.32 -10.54
N ALA A 72 -5.44 -8.39 -10.98
CA ALA A 72 -6.37 -8.34 -12.08
C ALA A 72 -7.58 -7.45 -11.72
N GLY A 73 -8.14 -7.61 -10.52
CA GLY A 73 -9.26 -6.82 -10.02
C GLY A 73 -8.92 -5.34 -9.87
N SER A 74 -7.73 -5.00 -9.34
CA SER A 74 -7.29 -3.61 -9.20
C SER A 74 -7.07 -2.95 -10.56
N PHE A 75 -6.47 -3.67 -11.52
CA PHE A 75 -6.28 -3.19 -12.89
C PHE A 75 -7.61 -2.90 -13.57
N VAL A 76 -8.56 -3.84 -13.49
CA VAL A 76 -9.92 -3.65 -14.01
C VAL A 76 -10.57 -2.44 -13.34
N LEU A 77 -10.56 -2.35 -12.01
CA LEU A 77 -11.27 -1.29 -11.32
C LEU A 77 -10.68 0.09 -11.61
N THR A 78 -9.35 0.21 -11.72
CA THR A 78 -8.71 1.50 -12.08
C THR A 78 -9.03 1.95 -13.50
N MET A 79 -9.13 1.03 -14.48
CA MET A 79 -9.53 1.39 -15.85
C MET A 79 -10.97 1.92 -15.95
N PHE A 80 -11.88 1.42 -15.11
CA PHE A 80 -13.29 1.78 -15.16
C PHE A 80 -13.70 2.83 -14.11
N ALA A 81 -12.85 3.09 -13.10
CA ALA A 81 -13.20 3.92 -11.96
C ALA A 81 -13.63 5.35 -12.35
N ASP A 82 -12.89 5.98 -13.26
CA ASP A 82 -13.18 7.35 -13.69
C ASP A 82 -14.44 7.45 -14.55
N ARG A 83 -14.86 6.34 -15.19
CA ARG A 83 -16.10 6.29 -15.99
C ARG A 83 -17.34 6.01 -15.14
N TRP A 84 -17.19 5.30 -14.03
CA TRP A 84 -18.31 4.90 -13.17
C TRP A 84 -18.60 5.88 -12.04
N GLY A 85 -17.65 6.77 -11.75
CA GLY A 85 -17.72 7.68 -10.61
C GLY A 85 -17.17 7.02 -9.34
N ARG A 86 -16.43 7.81 -8.56
CA ARG A 86 -15.66 7.30 -7.41
C ARG A 86 -16.57 6.74 -6.32
N ARG A 87 -17.72 7.37 -6.07
CA ARG A 87 -18.68 6.89 -5.06
C ARG A 87 -19.26 5.53 -5.42
N LYS A 88 -19.67 5.32 -6.67
CA LYS A 88 -20.24 4.04 -7.10
C LYS A 88 -19.25 2.90 -6.95
N VAL A 89 -17.98 3.15 -7.26
CA VAL A 89 -16.92 2.16 -7.08
C VAL A 89 -16.69 1.84 -5.60
N LEU A 90 -16.67 2.85 -4.73
CA LEU A 90 -16.56 2.64 -3.29
C LEU A 90 -17.76 1.84 -2.74
N THR A 91 -18.98 2.13 -3.20
CA THR A 91 -20.20 1.40 -2.81
C THR A 91 -20.17 -0.05 -3.29
N LEU A 92 -19.83 -0.28 -4.56
CA LEU A 92 -19.68 -1.62 -5.13
C LEU A 92 -18.72 -2.44 -4.29
N GLY A 93 -17.55 -1.87 -3.99
CA GLY A 93 -16.57 -2.57 -3.20
C GLY A 93 -17.05 -2.86 -1.76
N CYS A 94 -17.80 -1.96 -1.11
CA CYS A 94 -18.41 -2.29 0.19
C CYS A 94 -19.36 -3.49 0.07
N GLY A 95 -20.15 -3.56 -1.00
CA GLY A 95 -20.99 -4.73 -1.31
C GLY A 95 -20.17 -6.01 -1.47
N LEU A 96 -19.05 -5.95 -2.20
CA LEU A 96 -18.14 -7.10 -2.37
C LEU A 96 -17.52 -7.56 -1.04
N MET A 97 -17.17 -6.63 -0.17
CA MET A 97 -16.66 -6.90 1.19
C MET A 97 -17.71 -7.57 2.08
N VAL A 98 -18.97 -7.12 2.03
CA VAL A 98 -20.08 -7.74 2.77
C VAL A 98 -20.34 -9.15 2.24
N MET A 99 -20.44 -9.30 0.92
CA MET A 99 -20.65 -10.58 0.26
C MET A 99 -19.59 -11.60 0.63
N SER A 100 -18.32 -11.21 0.63
CA SER A 100 -17.23 -12.13 0.95
C SER A 100 -17.24 -12.55 2.42
N GLY A 101 -17.48 -11.62 3.36
CA GLY A 101 -17.68 -11.96 4.78
C GLY A 101 -18.83 -12.95 5.00
N VAL A 102 -19.98 -12.74 4.34
CA VAL A 102 -21.14 -13.66 4.41
C VAL A 102 -20.81 -15.04 3.84
N VAL A 103 -20.10 -15.11 2.71
CA VAL A 103 -19.68 -16.38 2.10
C VAL A 103 -18.75 -17.15 3.04
N PHE A 104 -17.75 -16.48 3.63
CA PHE A 104 -16.85 -17.10 4.60
C PHE A 104 -17.55 -17.52 5.90
N ALA A 105 -18.59 -16.79 6.33
CA ALA A 105 -19.37 -17.16 7.50
C ALA A 105 -20.31 -18.37 7.27
N SER A 106 -20.71 -18.63 6.02
CA SER A 106 -21.76 -19.60 5.70
C SER A 106 -21.27 -20.87 5.01
N THR A 107 -20.21 -20.78 4.22
CA THR A 107 -19.79 -21.83 3.28
C THR A 107 -18.45 -22.44 3.66
N GLY A 108 -18.31 -23.76 3.51
CA GLY A 108 -17.04 -24.49 3.69
C GLY A 108 -16.34 -24.91 2.39
N SER A 109 -16.95 -24.63 1.23
CA SER A 109 -16.41 -25.02 -0.08
C SER A 109 -15.20 -24.17 -0.47
N TYR A 110 -14.04 -24.81 -0.63
CA TYR A 110 -12.78 -24.17 -1.02
C TYR A 110 -12.91 -23.24 -2.22
N PHE A 111 -13.54 -23.70 -3.32
CA PHE A 111 -13.64 -22.92 -4.55
C PHE A 111 -14.56 -21.70 -4.40
N VAL A 112 -15.63 -21.82 -3.61
CA VAL A 112 -16.55 -20.70 -3.33
C VAL A 112 -15.85 -19.65 -2.47
N LEU A 113 -15.11 -20.08 -1.45
CA LEU A 113 -14.28 -19.20 -0.61
C LEU A 113 -13.20 -18.51 -1.43
N LEU A 114 -12.55 -19.24 -2.35
CA LEU A 114 -11.50 -18.69 -3.22
C LEU A 114 -12.06 -17.62 -4.16
N LEU A 115 -13.19 -17.91 -4.81
CA LEU A 115 -13.87 -16.95 -5.67
C LEU A 115 -14.28 -15.70 -4.87
N ALA A 116 -14.84 -15.88 -3.68
CA ALA A 116 -15.20 -14.79 -2.79
C ALA A 116 -13.99 -13.98 -2.30
N ALA A 117 -12.83 -14.60 -2.08
CA ALA A 117 -11.63 -13.87 -1.68
C ALA A 117 -11.02 -13.06 -2.84
N ILE A 118 -11.04 -13.61 -4.06
CA ILE A 118 -10.58 -12.93 -5.28
C ILE A 118 -11.49 -11.73 -5.62
N ILE A 119 -12.80 -11.91 -5.57
CA ILE A 119 -13.76 -10.86 -5.93
C ILE A 119 -13.97 -9.88 -4.77
N GLY A 120 -14.09 -10.40 -3.56
CA GLY A 120 -14.44 -9.67 -2.34
C GLY A 120 -13.39 -8.74 -1.80
N VAL A 121 -12.22 -8.65 -2.46
CA VAL A 121 -11.06 -7.89 -2.01
C VAL A 121 -10.69 -8.29 -0.57
N ILE A 122 -10.71 -9.60 -0.27
CA ILE A 122 -10.08 -10.15 0.94
C ILE A 122 -8.63 -10.49 0.59
N SER A 123 -7.92 -9.56 -0.02
CA SER A 123 -6.50 -9.76 -0.20
C SER A 123 -5.72 -8.49 0.14
N PRO A 124 -4.61 -8.66 0.87
CA PRO A 124 -3.74 -7.57 1.21
C PRO A 124 -2.79 -7.35 0.04
N ARG A 125 -2.89 -6.16 -0.55
CA ARG A 125 -1.91 -5.48 -1.43
C ARG A 125 -2.22 -5.65 -2.93
N TYR A 126 -2.69 -4.63 -3.68
CA TYR A 126 -2.04 -4.13 -4.92
C TYR A 126 -2.20 -2.67 -5.45
N VAL A 127 -1.19 -2.35 -6.30
CA VAL A 127 -0.91 -1.36 -7.38
C VAL A 127 -1.80 -0.12 -7.58
N LYS A 128 -1.15 1.06 -7.66
CA LYS A 128 -1.67 2.29 -8.28
C LYS A 128 -1.07 2.44 -9.68
N ILE A 129 -1.91 2.43 -10.72
CA ILE A 129 -1.54 2.89 -12.06
C ILE A 129 -2.28 4.22 -12.25
N THR A 130 -1.56 5.34 -12.18
CA THR A 130 -2.12 6.64 -12.54
C THR A 130 -1.47 7.07 -13.83
N LEU A 131 -2.19 6.94 -14.94
CA LEU A 131 -1.78 7.58 -16.19
C LEU A 131 -2.37 8.99 -16.20
N HIS A 132 -1.54 9.99 -15.93
CA HIS A 132 -1.91 11.37 -16.26
C HIS A 132 -0.72 12.13 -16.84
N ARG A 133 -0.92 12.61 -18.07
CA ARG A 133 -0.03 13.51 -18.80
C ARG A 133 -0.63 14.91 -18.68
N GLU A 134 0.05 15.79 -17.97
CA GLU A 134 -0.23 17.22 -18.02
C GLU A 134 0.55 17.80 -19.20
N LYS A 135 -0.17 18.25 -20.24
CA LYS A 135 0.39 19.10 -21.29
C LYS A 135 0.31 20.53 -20.76
N ASP A 136 1.42 21.24 -20.93
CA ASP A 136 1.62 22.68 -20.70
C ASP A 136 2.50 22.97 -19.47
N GLY A 137 3.81 22.95 -19.74
CA GLY A 137 4.84 23.35 -18.81
C GLY A 137 4.96 24.86 -18.75
N ASP A 138 4.44 25.45 -17.68
CA ASP A 138 5.00 26.67 -17.09
C ASP A 138 4.60 26.78 -15.62
N TRP A 139 5.59 27.08 -14.77
CA TRP A 139 5.40 27.34 -13.34
C TRP A 139 5.79 28.78 -13.04
N ILE A 140 4.84 29.60 -12.58
CA ILE A 140 5.16 30.86 -11.89
C ILE A 140 5.27 30.54 -10.39
N VAL A 141 6.48 30.65 -9.83
CA VAL A 141 6.78 30.39 -8.43
C VAL A 141 7.17 31.72 -7.76
N PRO A 142 6.46 32.20 -6.73
CA PRO A 142 6.97 33.29 -5.89
C PRO A 142 8.18 32.81 -5.08
N ALA A 143 9.25 33.61 -5.04
CA ALA A 143 10.48 33.30 -4.33
C ALA A 143 10.24 33.09 -2.83
N GLY A 144 10.68 31.96 -2.27
CA GLY A 144 10.79 31.78 -0.82
C GLY A 144 10.43 30.40 -0.23
N TYR A 145 9.85 29.48 -1.00
CA TYR A 145 9.54 28.12 -0.51
C TYR A 145 10.06 27.07 -1.48
N GLY A 146 10.91 26.16 -0.99
CA GLY A 146 11.45 25.04 -1.75
C GLY A 146 10.32 24.18 -2.34
N HIS A 147 10.50 23.76 -3.59
CA HIS A 147 9.57 22.91 -4.33
C HIS A 147 9.26 21.63 -3.57
N VAL A 148 8.05 21.54 -3.03
CA VAL A 148 7.50 20.32 -2.45
C VAL A 148 6.23 20.00 -3.24
N ARG A 149 6.33 19.03 -4.16
CA ARG A 149 5.27 18.73 -5.13
C ARG A 149 4.36 17.61 -4.61
N GLN A 150 3.10 17.67 -5.01
CA GLN A 150 2.01 16.78 -4.60
C GLN A 150 2.28 15.28 -4.88
N ALA A 151 3.20 14.95 -5.77
CA ALA A 151 3.60 13.59 -6.12
C ALA A 151 4.58 12.96 -5.10
N ASP A 152 5.18 13.75 -4.21
CA ASP A 152 6.25 13.28 -3.31
C ASP A 152 5.72 12.57 -2.04
N PHE A 153 4.42 12.67 -1.74
CA PHE A 153 3.86 12.22 -0.45
C PHE A 153 2.79 11.13 -0.54
N GLY A 154 2.36 10.77 -1.76
CA GLY A 154 1.33 9.74 -1.96
C GLY A 154 1.74 8.34 -1.49
N ASP A 155 3.05 8.09 -1.34
CA ASP A 155 3.61 6.80 -0.90
C ASP A 155 4.27 6.86 0.49
N ALA A 156 4.20 8.01 1.19
CA ALA A 156 4.98 8.27 2.42
C ALA A 156 4.58 7.42 3.64
N CYS A 157 3.55 6.59 3.54
CA CYS A 157 3.19 5.62 4.57
C CYS A 157 2.84 4.29 3.94
N SER A 158 3.85 3.43 3.74
CA SER A 158 3.68 2.04 3.33
C SER A 158 3.11 1.20 4.48
N GLY A 159 1.89 1.53 4.91
CA GLY A 159 1.00 0.56 5.53
C GLY A 159 0.66 -0.45 4.45
N ASN A 160 0.96 -1.71 4.75
CA ASN A 160 0.91 -2.93 3.92
C ASN A 160 -0.49 -3.31 3.37
N GLU A 161 -1.35 -2.32 3.16
CA GLU A 161 -2.65 -2.39 2.52
C GLU A 161 -2.53 -1.76 1.15
N ILE A 162 -2.91 -2.52 0.14
CA ILE A 162 -3.00 -2.00 -1.21
C ILE A 162 -4.18 -2.76 -1.83
N GLY A 163 -4.99 -2.09 -2.63
CA GLY A 163 -6.27 -2.57 -3.12
C GLY A 163 -7.02 -1.37 -3.67
N PRO A 164 -7.98 -1.56 -4.59
CA PRO A 164 -8.51 -0.46 -5.37
C PRO A 164 -9.24 0.59 -4.50
N PHE A 165 -9.73 0.18 -3.32
CA PHE A 165 -10.24 1.12 -2.30
C PHE A 165 -9.23 2.15 -1.89
N LYS A 166 -8.00 1.75 -1.53
CA LYS A 166 -6.99 2.68 -1.04
C LYS A 166 -6.65 3.71 -2.11
N ALA A 167 -6.44 3.26 -3.35
CA ALA A 167 -6.14 4.14 -4.47
C ALA A 167 -7.25 5.18 -4.72
N ILE A 168 -8.51 4.75 -4.66
CA ILE A 168 -9.67 5.63 -4.84
C ILE A 168 -9.84 6.56 -3.64
N GLU A 169 -9.77 6.04 -2.41
CA GLU A 169 -9.84 6.80 -1.16
C GLU A 169 -8.76 7.90 -1.13
N GLU A 170 -7.50 7.56 -1.45
CA GLU A 170 -6.38 8.51 -1.47
C GLU A 170 -6.51 9.53 -2.59
N SER A 171 -6.93 9.13 -3.79
CA SER A 171 -7.17 10.07 -4.89
C SER A 171 -8.32 11.02 -4.58
N THR A 172 -9.37 10.55 -3.89
CA THR A 172 -10.51 11.37 -3.45
C THR A 172 -10.08 12.33 -2.37
N LEU A 173 -9.35 11.85 -1.35
CA LEU A 173 -8.82 12.67 -0.28
C LEU A 173 -7.87 13.74 -0.81
N ALA A 174 -7.03 13.41 -1.79
CA ALA A 174 -6.18 14.39 -2.46
C ALA A 174 -6.98 15.47 -3.19
N THR A 175 -8.15 15.15 -3.77
CA THR A 175 -9.02 16.16 -4.41
C THR A 175 -9.71 17.06 -3.38
N LEU A 176 -10.09 16.52 -2.21
CA LEU A 176 -10.81 17.25 -1.16
C LEU A 176 -9.92 18.18 -0.33
N ILE A 177 -8.64 17.82 -0.14
CA ILE A 177 -7.73 18.51 0.76
C ILE A 177 -6.83 19.50 -0.01
N PRO A 178 -6.59 20.72 0.52
CA PRO A 178 -5.61 21.66 -0.02
C PRO A 178 -4.17 21.10 -0.11
N LYS A 179 -3.40 21.51 -1.13
CA LYS A 179 -2.04 21.00 -1.41
C LYS A 179 -1.10 21.04 -0.19
N ASP A 180 -1.17 22.12 0.57
CA ASP A 180 -0.36 22.42 1.76
C ASP A 180 -0.64 21.51 2.97
N GLN A 181 -1.81 20.87 3.04
CA GLN A 181 -2.25 20.09 4.20
C GLN A 181 -2.26 18.58 3.96
N ARG A 182 -2.13 18.16 2.70
CA ARG A 182 -2.22 16.75 2.29
C ARG A 182 -1.22 15.85 3.00
N ALA A 183 0.03 16.27 3.14
CA ALA A 183 1.08 15.45 3.74
C ALA A 183 0.72 15.04 5.18
N THR A 184 0.30 16.03 5.98
CA THR A 184 -0.15 15.83 7.37
C THR A 184 -1.36 14.91 7.45
N ILE A 185 -2.35 15.11 6.59
CA ILE A 185 -3.59 14.31 6.59
C ILE A 185 -3.32 12.88 6.14
N PHE A 186 -2.47 12.65 5.14
CA PHE A 186 -2.06 11.30 4.73
C PHE A 186 -1.27 10.57 5.81
N ALA A 187 -0.43 11.29 6.58
CA ALA A 187 0.27 10.71 7.72
C ALA A 187 -0.72 10.22 8.80
N TRP A 188 -1.68 11.06 9.20
CA TRP A 188 -2.71 10.66 10.17
C TRP A 188 -3.63 9.55 9.65
N TYR A 189 -4.01 9.62 8.37
CA TYR A 189 -4.78 8.59 7.68
C TYR A 189 -4.11 7.21 7.75
N ALA A 190 -2.78 7.14 7.64
CA ALA A 190 -2.03 5.90 7.79
C ALA A 190 -1.87 5.46 9.26
N VAL A 191 -1.65 6.40 10.18
CA VAL A 191 -1.58 6.09 11.62
C VAL A 191 -2.88 5.46 12.11
N PHE A 192 -4.03 6.05 11.77
CA PHE A 192 -5.33 5.51 12.16
C PHE A 192 -5.60 4.14 11.55
N SER A 193 -5.21 3.90 10.30
CA SER A 193 -5.40 2.59 9.67
C SER A 193 -4.52 1.51 10.29
N GLY A 194 -3.27 1.84 10.64
CA GLY A 194 -2.37 0.93 11.34
C GLY A 194 -2.86 0.56 12.74
N LEU A 195 -3.35 1.55 13.51
CA LEU A 195 -3.97 1.31 14.81
C LEU A 195 -5.24 0.46 14.68
N ALA A 196 -6.08 0.73 13.68
CA ALA A 196 -7.29 -0.06 13.44
C ALA A 196 -6.97 -1.52 13.11
N ALA A 197 -5.96 -1.79 12.28
CA ALA A 197 -5.53 -3.16 11.98
C ALA A 197 -4.96 -3.90 13.20
N ALA A 198 -4.21 -3.19 14.05
CA ALA A 198 -3.71 -3.72 15.32
C ALA A 198 -4.89 -4.09 16.24
N LEU A 199 -5.84 -3.16 16.44
CA LEU A 199 -7.04 -3.40 17.25
C LEU A 199 -7.93 -4.50 16.66
N GLY A 200 -7.96 -4.64 15.34
CA GLY A 200 -8.58 -5.75 14.64
C GLY A 200 -7.97 -7.10 15.05
N SER A 201 -6.65 -7.20 15.04
CA SER A 201 -5.93 -8.41 15.49
C SER A 201 -6.22 -8.73 16.96
N LEU A 202 -6.20 -7.70 17.83
CA LEU A 202 -6.48 -7.87 19.26
C LEU A 202 -7.91 -8.36 19.49
N SER A 203 -8.89 -7.64 18.95
CA SER A 203 -10.31 -7.95 19.10
C SER A 203 -10.64 -9.32 18.49
N GLY A 204 -10.18 -9.61 17.27
CA GLY A 204 -10.43 -10.89 16.61
C GLY A 204 -9.91 -12.08 17.41
N GLY A 205 -8.69 -11.98 17.94
CA GLY A 205 -8.10 -13.05 18.74
C GLY A 205 -8.83 -13.29 20.06
N TRP A 206 -9.14 -12.23 20.80
CA TRP A 206 -9.87 -12.35 22.08
C TRP A 206 -11.34 -12.74 21.89
N SER A 207 -11.99 -12.27 20.83
CA SER A 207 -13.34 -12.71 20.47
C SER A 207 -13.35 -14.20 20.13
N ALA A 208 -12.44 -14.67 19.28
CA ALA A 208 -12.34 -16.10 18.95
C ALA A 208 -12.07 -16.94 20.20
N ARG A 209 -11.13 -16.53 21.05
CA ARG A 209 -10.86 -17.18 22.34
C ARG A 209 -12.10 -17.23 23.22
N TYR A 210 -12.78 -16.10 23.43
CA TYR A 210 -13.96 -16.03 24.29
C TYR A 210 -15.08 -16.97 23.82
N LEU A 211 -15.34 -17.03 22.52
CA LEU A 211 -16.33 -17.96 21.96
C LEU A 211 -15.94 -19.42 22.23
N GLN A 212 -14.67 -19.77 22.04
CA GLN A 212 -14.18 -21.14 22.26
C GLN A 212 -14.12 -21.52 23.75
N SER A 213 -13.52 -20.69 24.61
CA SER A 213 -13.27 -21.03 26.01
C SER A 213 -14.43 -20.79 26.95
N ASN A 214 -15.22 -19.73 26.72
CA ASN A 214 -16.29 -19.34 27.65
C ASN A 214 -17.67 -19.80 27.17
N LEU A 215 -17.92 -19.77 25.86
CA LEU A 215 -19.19 -20.22 25.30
C LEU A 215 -19.15 -21.66 24.77
N GLY A 216 -17.97 -22.30 24.73
CA GLY A 216 -17.80 -23.69 24.28
C GLY A 216 -18.07 -23.87 22.78
N TRP A 217 -17.92 -22.82 21.97
CA TRP A 217 -18.13 -22.92 20.53
C TRP A 217 -17.01 -23.73 19.88
N ASP A 218 -17.39 -24.51 18.86
CA ASP A 218 -16.44 -25.17 17.98
C ASP A 218 -15.50 -24.15 17.30
N GLU A 219 -14.27 -24.57 17.02
CA GLU A 219 -13.24 -23.72 16.43
C GLU A 219 -13.71 -23.10 15.11
N LEU A 220 -14.35 -23.91 14.26
CA LEU A 220 -14.87 -23.45 12.96
C LEU A 220 -16.01 -22.44 13.14
N ALA A 221 -16.89 -22.65 14.12
CA ALA A 221 -17.98 -21.73 14.41
C ALA A 221 -17.46 -20.37 14.90
N ALA A 222 -16.42 -20.38 15.75
CA ALA A 222 -15.77 -19.15 16.20
C ALA A 222 -15.14 -18.37 15.03
N TYR A 223 -14.45 -19.05 14.10
CA TYR A 223 -13.91 -18.38 12.91
C TYR A 223 -14.98 -17.83 11.97
N ARG A 224 -16.08 -18.56 11.76
CA ARG A 224 -17.23 -18.07 10.98
C ARG A 224 -17.83 -16.81 11.59
N PHE A 225 -17.90 -16.72 12.91
CA PHE A 225 -18.32 -15.49 13.61
C PHE A 225 -17.39 -14.31 13.30
N ILE A 226 -16.07 -14.52 13.25
CA ILE A 226 -15.12 -13.46 12.87
C ILE A 226 -15.38 -12.97 11.44
N PHE A 227 -15.70 -13.85 10.49
CA PHE A 227 -16.08 -13.45 9.13
C PHE A 227 -17.47 -12.79 9.05
N ALA A 228 -18.40 -13.14 9.95
CA ALA A 228 -19.66 -12.41 10.08
C ALA A 228 -19.41 -10.97 10.58
N MET A 229 -18.53 -10.79 11.56
CA MET A 229 -18.09 -9.46 12.00
C MET A 229 -17.41 -8.66 10.87
N TYR A 230 -16.65 -9.33 10.01
CA TYR A 230 -16.09 -8.72 8.80
C TYR A 230 -17.19 -8.14 7.88
N ALA A 231 -18.29 -8.88 7.66
CA ALA A 231 -19.43 -8.40 6.89
C ALA A 231 -20.16 -7.23 7.58
N VAL A 232 -20.26 -7.23 8.92
CA VAL A 232 -20.82 -6.11 9.69
C VAL A 232 -20.00 -4.83 9.48
N PHE A 233 -18.66 -4.91 9.58
CA PHE A 233 -17.80 -3.75 9.30
C PHE A 233 -17.88 -3.28 7.84
N GLY A 234 -18.00 -4.21 6.89
CA GLY A 234 -18.29 -3.88 5.49
C GLY A 234 -19.62 -3.12 5.31
N SER A 235 -20.64 -3.50 6.07
CA SER A 235 -21.97 -2.86 6.04
C SER A 235 -21.94 -1.46 6.66
N ILE A 236 -21.25 -1.29 7.80
CA ILE A 236 -21.03 0.02 8.43
C ILE A 236 -20.28 0.94 7.45
N LYS A 237 -19.20 0.43 6.84
CA LYS A 237 -18.46 1.15 5.81
C LYS A 237 -19.36 1.55 4.64
N GLY A 238 -20.19 0.64 4.14
CA GLY A 238 -21.16 0.92 3.08
C GLY A 238 -22.13 2.04 3.47
N GLY A 239 -22.65 2.02 4.70
CA GLY A 239 -23.49 3.10 5.25
C GLY A 239 -22.77 4.45 5.25
N LEU A 240 -21.49 4.48 5.65
CA LEU A 240 -20.66 5.70 5.59
C LEU A 240 -20.41 6.17 4.15
N THR A 241 -20.25 5.24 3.19
CA THR A 241 -20.07 5.57 1.78
C THR A 241 -21.32 6.24 1.19
N LEU A 242 -22.52 5.86 1.64
CA LEU A 242 -23.77 6.51 1.21
C LEU A 242 -23.89 7.95 1.71
N LEU A 243 -23.13 8.34 2.74
CA LEU A 243 -23.12 9.69 3.29
C LEU A 243 -22.11 10.62 2.60
N LEU A 244 -21.31 10.11 1.65
CA LEU A 244 -20.36 10.92 0.89
C LEU A 244 -21.09 11.85 -0.08
N SER A 245 -20.66 13.11 -0.15
CA SER A 245 -21.26 14.09 -1.06
C SER A 245 -20.78 13.94 -2.51
N ASP A 246 -21.35 14.72 -3.43
CA ASP A 246 -20.89 14.80 -4.83
C ASP A 246 -19.50 15.45 -4.95
N ALA A 247 -18.99 16.10 -3.89
CA ALA A 247 -17.63 16.66 -3.87
C ALA A 247 -16.54 15.59 -3.99
N CYS A 248 -16.86 14.33 -3.72
CA CYS A 248 -15.96 13.19 -3.91
C CYS A 248 -15.79 12.78 -5.38
N GLU A 249 -16.65 13.24 -6.29
CA GLU A 249 -16.56 12.87 -7.69
C GLU A 249 -15.40 13.61 -8.39
N ALA A 250 -14.79 12.92 -9.35
CA ALA A 250 -13.79 13.56 -10.20
C ALA A 250 -14.50 14.63 -11.05
N LYS A 251 -14.10 15.90 -10.91
CA LYS A 251 -14.59 16.95 -11.80
C LYS A 251 -14.12 16.62 -13.23
N PRO A 252 -15.01 16.60 -14.24
CA PRO A 252 -14.58 16.46 -15.61
C PRO A 252 -13.61 17.59 -15.92
N ILE A 253 -12.47 17.26 -16.55
CA ILE A 253 -11.53 18.25 -17.05
C ILE A 253 -12.32 19.10 -18.05
N SER A 254 -12.70 20.31 -17.64
CA SER A 254 -13.10 21.34 -18.58
C SER A 254 -11.84 21.67 -19.36
N LEU A 255 -11.66 21.01 -20.51
CA LEU A 255 -10.72 21.49 -21.51
C LEU A 255 -11.01 22.98 -21.66
N PRO A 256 -10.00 23.87 -21.58
CA PRO A 256 -10.22 25.22 -22.06
C PRO A 256 -10.69 25.05 -23.50
N VAL A 257 -11.97 25.32 -23.75
CA VAL A 257 -12.47 25.54 -25.09
C VAL A 257 -11.63 26.72 -25.55
N SER A 258 -10.60 26.42 -26.34
CA SER A 258 -9.88 27.42 -27.11
C SER A 258 -10.97 28.23 -27.80
N ALA A 259 -11.21 29.43 -27.28
CA ALA A 259 -12.18 30.34 -27.85
C ALA A 259 -11.81 30.43 -29.33
N LYS A 260 -12.80 30.09 -30.16
CA LYS A 260 -12.82 30.16 -31.62
C LYS A 260 -11.59 30.87 -32.18
N GLN A 261 -10.81 30.12 -32.96
CA GLN A 261 -10.03 30.67 -34.06
C GLN A 261 -10.82 31.84 -34.66
N THR A 262 -10.33 33.05 -34.41
CA THR A 262 -10.82 34.24 -35.07
C THR A 262 -10.75 33.96 -36.56
N GLU A 263 -11.91 34.14 -37.19
CA GLU A 263 -12.12 34.04 -38.62
C GLU A 263 -10.97 34.64 -39.42
N GLU A 264 -10.70 33.94 -40.51
CA GLU A 264 -10.09 34.43 -41.74
C GLU A 264 -10.12 35.96 -41.89
N ALA A 265 -8.96 36.57 -41.71
CA ALA A 265 -8.63 37.83 -42.38
C ALA A 265 -7.15 37.77 -42.75
N ILE A 266 -6.89 37.16 -43.91
CA ILE A 266 -5.65 37.39 -44.65
C ILE A 266 -5.65 38.90 -44.99
N PRO A 267 -4.70 39.72 -44.51
CA PRO A 267 -4.59 41.08 -45.00
C PRO A 267 -3.98 41.00 -46.40
N MET A 268 -4.82 41.03 -47.42
CA MET A 268 -4.41 41.42 -48.76
C MET A 268 -4.04 42.91 -48.76
N LEU A 269 -2.86 43.20 -49.31
CA LEU A 269 -2.36 44.49 -49.79
C LEU A 269 -1.86 45.50 -48.73
N ALA A 270 -0.54 45.53 -48.57
CA ALA A 270 0.20 46.77 -48.38
C ALA A 270 1.41 46.75 -49.32
N GLU A 271 1.24 47.34 -50.50
CA GLU A 271 2.35 47.80 -51.33
C GLU A 271 3.10 48.90 -50.57
N GLY A 272 4.42 48.79 -50.48
CA GLY A 272 5.31 49.91 -50.18
C GLY A 272 5.81 50.03 -48.74
N ALA A 273 6.88 49.31 -48.41
CA ALA A 273 7.89 49.76 -47.45
C ALA A 273 9.26 49.11 -47.80
N PRO A 274 10.40 49.80 -47.64
CA PRO A 274 11.68 49.34 -48.14
C PRO A 274 12.25 48.20 -47.29
N ALA A 275 13.04 47.35 -47.94
CA ALA A 275 13.80 46.29 -47.32
C ALA A 275 14.81 46.85 -46.30
N GLU A 276 14.66 46.49 -45.02
CA GLU A 276 15.72 46.63 -44.03
C GLU A 276 15.93 45.33 -43.24
N ASN A 277 17.16 44.85 -43.38
CA ASN A 277 17.96 43.97 -42.51
C ASN A 277 17.38 42.63 -42.05
N GLY A 278 17.97 41.57 -42.61
CA GLY A 278 17.90 40.21 -42.12
C GLY A 278 18.44 40.08 -40.70
N GLY A 279 17.52 39.96 -39.74
CA GLY A 279 17.72 39.23 -38.49
C GLY A 279 17.14 37.84 -38.66
N GLN A 280 17.97 36.82 -38.49
CA GLN A 280 17.62 35.41 -38.66
C GLN A 280 16.38 35.05 -37.83
N VAL A 281 15.29 34.64 -38.50
CA VAL A 281 14.23 33.87 -37.86
C VAL A 281 14.82 32.51 -37.55
N GLU A 282 15.21 32.30 -36.29
CA GLU A 282 15.66 31.01 -35.80
C GLU A 282 14.49 30.02 -35.92
N VAL A 283 14.50 29.21 -36.98
CA VAL A 283 13.60 28.06 -37.13
C VAL A 283 14.01 27.09 -36.04
N VAL A 284 13.29 27.10 -34.91
CA VAL A 284 13.42 26.09 -33.86
C VAL A 284 13.08 24.76 -34.51
N ALA A 285 14.11 24.00 -34.89
CA ALA A 285 13.96 22.65 -35.41
C ALA A 285 13.10 21.85 -34.43
N PRO A 286 12.13 21.03 -34.90
CA PRO A 286 11.35 20.21 -34.01
C PRO A 286 12.33 19.34 -33.21
N ARG A 287 12.39 19.53 -31.88
CA ARG A 287 13.17 18.67 -30.99
C ARG A 287 12.77 17.25 -31.34
N LEU A 288 13.71 16.45 -31.82
CA LEU A 288 13.53 15.03 -32.09
C LEU A 288 12.82 14.44 -30.87
N GLU A 289 11.55 14.08 -31.01
CA GLU A 289 10.81 13.44 -29.92
C GLU A 289 11.59 12.18 -29.54
N GLU A 290 12.24 12.21 -28.38
CA GLU A 290 12.96 11.04 -27.88
C GLU A 290 12.02 9.84 -27.92
N ARG A 291 12.49 8.72 -28.48
CA ARG A 291 11.70 7.49 -28.55
C ARG A 291 11.40 7.01 -27.13
N ARG A 292 10.21 7.36 -26.63
CA ARG A 292 9.69 6.93 -25.34
C ARG A 292 8.95 5.61 -25.50
N TYR A 293 9.32 4.60 -24.73
CA TYR A 293 8.59 3.32 -24.66
C TYR A 293 7.86 3.26 -23.32
N LEU A 294 6.53 3.05 -23.33
CA LEU A 294 5.67 3.16 -22.14
C LEU A 294 5.81 4.52 -21.41
N GLY A 295 6.11 5.58 -22.16
CA GLY A 295 6.35 6.92 -21.61
C GLY A 295 7.72 7.11 -20.96
N LEU A 296 8.63 6.14 -21.04
CA LEU A 296 9.97 6.18 -20.43
C LEU A 296 11.08 6.38 -21.45
N THR A 297 12.13 7.09 -21.06
CA THR A 297 13.39 7.21 -21.81
C THR A 297 14.24 5.93 -21.71
N ALA A 298 15.15 5.73 -22.65
CA ALA A 298 16.05 4.57 -22.66
C ALA A 298 16.94 4.50 -21.40
N GLU A 299 17.37 5.64 -20.87
CA GLU A 299 18.12 5.72 -19.62
C GLU A 299 17.27 5.27 -18.42
N THR A 300 16.03 5.76 -18.30
CA THR A 300 15.12 5.35 -17.23
C THR A 300 14.76 3.88 -17.30
N LEU A 301 14.65 3.28 -18.50
CA LEU A 301 14.42 1.84 -18.64
C LEU A 301 15.51 0.99 -17.96
N VAL A 302 16.78 1.41 -18.02
CA VAL A 302 17.87 0.73 -17.32
C VAL A 302 17.70 0.84 -15.80
N LYS A 303 17.38 2.04 -15.30
CA LYS A 303 17.08 2.29 -13.88
C LYS A 303 15.92 1.40 -13.39
N VAL A 304 14.84 1.34 -14.16
CA VAL A 304 13.64 0.54 -13.86
C VAL A 304 13.97 -0.94 -13.80
N ARG A 305 14.78 -1.49 -14.71
CA ARG A 305 15.17 -2.91 -14.67
C ARG A 305 15.89 -3.24 -13.37
N THR A 306 16.89 -2.45 -12.98
CA THR A 306 17.64 -2.64 -11.73
C THR A 306 16.72 -2.57 -10.51
N LEU A 307 15.89 -1.53 -10.42
CA LEU A 307 14.94 -1.36 -9.32
C LEU A 307 13.90 -2.49 -9.27
N SER A 308 13.43 -2.96 -10.43
CA SER A 308 12.47 -4.06 -10.54
C SER A 308 13.06 -5.38 -10.07
N CYS A 309 14.31 -5.69 -10.42
CA CYS A 309 14.99 -6.89 -9.94
C CYS A 309 15.18 -6.86 -8.41
N LEU A 310 15.66 -5.73 -7.87
CA LEU A 310 15.90 -5.59 -6.43
C LEU A 310 14.60 -5.65 -5.63
N PHE A 311 13.60 -4.84 -5.98
CA PHE A 311 12.33 -4.85 -5.26
C PHE A 311 11.52 -6.13 -5.52
N GLY A 312 11.66 -6.74 -6.69
CA GLY A 312 11.12 -8.07 -6.97
C GLY A 312 11.64 -9.12 -6.00
N LEU A 313 12.96 -9.14 -5.74
CA LEU A 313 13.58 -10.05 -4.77
C LEU A 313 13.04 -9.84 -3.34
N ASP A 314 12.97 -8.60 -2.87
CA ASP A 314 12.38 -8.24 -1.57
C ASP A 314 10.92 -8.70 -1.43
N ASN A 315 10.14 -8.56 -2.51
CA ASN A 315 8.72 -8.90 -2.50
C ASN A 315 8.46 -10.40 -2.64
N LEU A 316 9.30 -11.13 -3.40
CA LEU A 316 9.30 -12.58 -3.41
C LEU A 316 9.61 -13.14 -2.01
N ALA A 317 10.62 -12.60 -1.33
CA ALA A 317 10.95 -12.98 0.04
C ALA A 317 9.79 -12.71 1.02
N SER A 318 9.13 -11.55 0.86
CA SER A 318 7.93 -11.21 1.64
C SER A 318 6.75 -12.15 1.34
N GLY A 319 6.64 -12.64 0.10
CA GLY A 319 5.65 -13.63 -0.32
C GLY A 319 5.88 -15.02 0.28
N LEU A 320 7.13 -15.43 0.53
CA LEU A 320 7.45 -16.73 1.15
C LEU A 320 7.02 -16.83 2.63
N VAL A 321 6.77 -15.71 3.29
CA VAL A 321 6.36 -15.71 4.70
C VAL A 321 5.28 -14.66 4.89
N PRO A 322 4.09 -14.86 4.30
CA PRO A 322 2.99 -13.91 4.45
C PRO A 322 2.48 -13.96 5.89
N LEU A 323 1.87 -12.87 6.34
CA LEU A 323 1.48 -12.69 7.75
C LEU A 323 0.61 -13.83 8.29
N SER A 324 -0.36 -14.31 7.50
CA SER A 324 -1.23 -15.44 7.90
C SER A 324 -0.47 -16.75 8.11
N PHE A 325 0.62 -17.01 7.37
CA PHE A 325 1.47 -18.18 7.62
C PHE A 325 2.36 -17.99 8.85
N ILE A 326 2.74 -16.76 9.20
CA ILE A 326 3.43 -16.50 10.48
C ILE A 326 2.49 -16.81 11.65
N ILE A 327 1.24 -16.37 11.58
CA ILE A 327 0.23 -16.65 12.61
C ILE A 327 0.02 -18.16 12.74
N TYR A 328 -0.27 -18.83 11.61
CA TYR A 328 -0.45 -20.28 11.56
C TYR A 328 0.78 -21.05 12.07
N PHE A 329 1.99 -20.58 11.76
CA PHE A 329 3.22 -21.19 12.29
C PHE A 329 3.30 -21.10 13.82
N PHE A 330 2.98 -19.94 14.41
CA PHE A 330 3.02 -19.77 15.86
C PHE A 330 1.92 -20.59 16.55
N GLU A 331 0.73 -20.63 15.95
CA GLU A 331 -0.39 -21.45 16.42
C GLU A 331 -0.02 -22.93 16.44
N THR A 332 0.43 -23.48 15.31
CA THR A 332 0.74 -24.91 15.17
C THR A 332 1.97 -25.34 15.96
N LYS A 333 3.01 -24.50 16.04
CA LYS A 333 4.25 -24.85 16.74
C LYS A 333 4.14 -24.81 18.26
N PHE A 334 3.37 -23.87 18.80
CA PHE A 334 3.32 -23.59 20.23
C PHE A 334 1.92 -23.85 20.86
N SER A 335 0.95 -24.33 20.07
CA SER A 335 -0.42 -24.62 20.50
C SER A 335 -1.07 -23.44 21.25
N LEU A 336 -0.91 -22.24 20.69
CA LEU A 336 -1.33 -21.00 21.33
C LEU A 336 -2.82 -20.74 21.15
N ASP A 337 -3.45 -20.17 22.17
CA ASP A 337 -4.80 -19.65 22.03
C ASP A 337 -4.84 -18.40 21.15
N GLN A 338 -6.00 -18.19 20.52
CA GLN A 338 -6.25 -17.07 19.61
C GLN A 338 -6.07 -15.70 20.28
N GLY A 339 -6.32 -15.58 21.58
CA GLY A 339 -6.13 -14.33 22.33
C GLY A 339 -4.65 -13.94 22.46
N ILE A 340 -3.75 -14.91 22.69
CA ILE A 340 -2.31 -14.69 22.71
C ILE A 340 -1.80 -14.32 21.31
N LEU A 341 -2.28 -14.98 20.26
CA LEU A 341 -1.94 -14.61 18.87
C LEU A 341 -2.40 -13.19 18.56
N GLY A 342 -3.66 -12.86 18.84
CA GLY A 342 -4.21 -11.51 18.66
C GLY A 342 -3.41 -10.44 19.41
N THR A 343 -3.04 -10.71 20.67
CA THR A 343 -2.21 -9.81 21.48
C THR A 343 -0.79 -9.67 20.91
N THR A 344 -0.21 -10.76 20.43
CA THR A 344 1.13 -10.76 19.81
C THR A 344 1.14 -9.89 18.56
N PHE A 345 0.19 -10.08 17.65
CA PHE A 345 0.13 -9.32 16.39
C PHE A 345 -0.38 -7.88 16.57
N PHE A 346 -1.16 -7.60 17.62
CA PHE A 346 -1.41 -6.23 18.08
C PHE A 346 -0.10 -5.55 18.50
N THR A 347 0.70 -6.17 19.37
CA THR A 347 1.96 -5.58 19.84
C THR A 347 2.95 -5.34 18.70
N THR A 348 3.11 -6.28 17.78
CA THR A 348 4.02 -6.12 16.64
C THR A 348 3.55 -5.03 15.68
N SER A 349 2.24 -4.94 15.43
CA SER A 349 1.66 -3.91 14.55
C SER A 349 1.78 -2.51 15.15
N LEU A 350 1.55 -2.37 16.46
CA LEU A 350 1.70 -1.11 17.18
C LEU A 350 3.16 -0.63 17.13
N ILE A 351 4.12 -1.53 17.40
CA ILE A 351 5.56 -1.22 17.33
C ILE A 351 5.95 -0.83 15.91
N ALA A 352 5.50 -1.58 14.89
CA ALA A 352 5.79 -1.28 13.49
C ALA A 352 5.25 0.10 13.07
N ALA A 353 4.07 0.49 13.53
CA ALA A 353 3.49 1.80 13.25
C ALA A 353 4.34 2.94 13.85
N LEU A 354 4.81 2.77 15.10
CA LEU A 354 5.71 3.72 15.76
C LEU A 354 7.08 3.80 15.06
N SER A 355 7.67 2.65 14.70
CA SER A 355 8.93 2.59 13.98
C SER A 355 8.88 3.30 12.62
N ASN A 356 7.75 3.19 11.91
CA ASN A 356 7.59 3.86 10.63
C ASN A 356 7.61 5.40 10.75
N LEU A 357 7.15 5.97 11.87
CA LEU A 357 7.27 7.42 12.14
C LEU A 357 8.73 7.84 12.31
N VAL A 358 9.57 6.98 12.89
CA VAL A 358 11.00 7.24 13.11
C VAL A 358 11.79 7.18 11.81
N ALA A 359 11.32 6.41 10.81
CA ALA A 359 12.02 6.17 9.54
C ALA A 359 12.46 7.46 8.82
N ALA A 360 11.59 8.46 8.72
CA ALA A 360 11.91 9.74 8.06
C ALA A 360 12.97 10.55 8.82
N SER A 361 12.99 10.46 10.15
CA SER A 361 14.03 11.10 10.97
C SER A 361 15.38 10.44 10.75
N LEU A 362 15.41 9.10 10.69
CA LEU A 362 16.62 8.33 10.44
C LEU A 362 17.16 8.59 9.02
N ALA A 363 16.28 8.63 8.02
CA ALA A 363 16.60 8.96 6.63
C ALA A 363 17.31 10.30 6.48
N ARG A 364 16.87 11.33 7.21
CA ARG A 364 17.52 12.65 7.22
C ARG A 364 18.93 12.63 7.82
N ARG A 365 19.23 11.69 8.73
CA ARG A 365 20.52 11.62 9.43
C ARG A 365 21.56 10.81 8.69
N ILE A 366 21.16 9.66 8.13
CA ILE A 366 22.10 8.70 7.54
C ILE A 366 21.84 8.44 6.05
N GLY A 367 20.83 9.07 5.45
CA GLY A 367 20.46 8.92 4.05
C GLY A 367 19.41 7.83 3.79
N ASN A 368 18.68 7.94 2.68
CA ASN A 368 17.54 7.08 2.34
C ASN A 368 17.94 5.60 2.17
N ILE A 369 18.96 5.31 1.33
CA ILE A 369 19.39 3.94 1.02
C ILE A 369 19.96 3.24 2.26
N LYS A 370 20.84 3.92 3.01
CA LYS A 370 21.41 3.40 4.26
C LYS A 370 20.32 3.11 5.29
N THR A 371 19.32 3.98 5.41
CA THR A 371 18.18 3.75 6.31
C THR A 371 17.38 2.51 5.92
N MET A 372 17.11 2.31 4.62
CA MET A 372 16.44 1.10 4.15
C MET A 372 17.25 -0.15 4.51
N ALA A 373 18.51 -0.23 4.10
CA ALA A 373 19.31 -1.43 4.27
C ALA A 373 19.65 -1.75 5.73
N PHE A 374 20.05 -0.74 6.54
CA PHE A 374 20.46 -0.97 7.93
C PHE A 374 19.30 -1.29 8.88
N THR A 375 18.06 -0.98 8.50
CA THR A 375 16.87 -1.40 9.25
C THR A 375 16.37 -2.77 8.80
N HIS A 376 16.48 -3.07 7.51
CA HIS A 376 16.03 -4.35 6.95
C HIS A 376 16.97 -5.51 7.24
N LEU A 377 18.29 -5.29 7.27
CA LEU A 377 19.27 -6.36 7.50
C LEU A 377 19.11 -7.03 8.88
N PRO A 378 18.97 -6.30 10.02
CA PRO A 378 18.63 -6.92 11.30
C PRO A 378 17.28 -7.66 11.26
N SER A 379 16.27 -7.09 10.59
CA SER A 379 14.95 -7.73 10.44
C SER A 379 15.06 -9.05 9.67
N ALA A 380 15.92 -9.13 8.64
CA ALA A 380 16.19 -10.33 7.87
C ALA A 380 16.83 -11.42 8.74
N ILE A 381 17.78 -11.04 9.60
CA ILE A 381 18.38 -11.95 10.59
C ILE A 381 17.31 -12.46 11.56
N PHE A 382 16.52 -11.57 12.15
CA PHE A 382 15.45 -11.98 13.06
C PHE A 382 14.44 -12.91 12.37
N LEU A 383 14.06 -12.63 11.12
CA LEU A 383 13.19 -13.49 10.32
C LEU A 383 13.74 -14.91 10.18
N THR A 384 15.03 -15.06 9.88
CA THR A 384 15.71 -16.37 9.79
C THR A 384 15.73 -17.10 11.13
N LEU A 385 15.83 -16.37 12.24
CA LEU A 385 15.94 -16.94 13.59
C LEU A 385 14.58 -17.29 14.22
N ILE A 386 13.48 -16.65 13.83
CA ILE A 386 12.12 -16.93 14.36
C ILE A 386 11.77 -18.42 14.50
N PRO A 387 12.06 -19.30 13.51
CA PRO A 387 11.68 -20.70 13.63
C PRO A 387 12.57 -21.54 14.55
N LEU A 388 13.70 -21.03 15.05
CA LEU A 388 14.68 -21.80 15.82
C LEU A 388 14.29 -22.04 17.29
N PRO A 389 13.83 -21.03 18.07
CA PRO A 389 13.55 -21.25 19.49
C PRO A 389 12.43 -22.27 19.71
N SER A 390 12.62 -23.14 20.71
CA SER A 390 11.58 -24.08 21.18
C SER A 390 10.62 -23.44 22.19
N HIS A 391 10.95 -22.25 22.71
CA HIS A 391 10.16 -21.54 23.71
C HIS A 391 9.43 -20.34 23.08
N PHE A 392 8.12 -20.25 23.32
CA PHE A 392 7.25 -19.22 22.73
C PHE A 392 7.77 -17.80 22.93
N TRP A 393 8.16 -17.44 24.16
CA TRP A 393 8.58 -16.08 24.48
C TRP A 393 9.84 -15.63 23.74
N ALA A 394 10.76 -16.56 23.46
CA ALA A 394 11.96 -16.27 22.66
C ALA A 394 11.60 -16.03 21.18
N ALA A 395 10.73 -16.87 20.61
CA ALA A 395 10.24 -16.67 19.24
C ALA A 395 9.43 -15.37 19.10
N ARG A 396 8.61 -15.03 20.10
CA ARG A 396 7.85 -13.78 20.16
C ARG A 396 8.77 -12.57 20.25
N LEU A 397 9.84 -12.62 21.05
CA LEU A 397 10.81 -11.55 21.13
C LEU A 397 11.49 -11.29 19.78
N LEU A 398 11.91 -12.34 19.08
CA LEU A 398 12.47 -12.24 17.72
C LEU A 398 11.45 -11.66 16.73
N LEU A 399 10.18 -12.05 16.84
CA LEU A 399 9.11 -11.50 16.02
C LEU A 399 8.92 -10.00 16.28
N ILE A 400 8.88 -9.58 17.54
CA ILE A 400 8.78 -8.15 17.91
C ILE A 400 10.00 -7.37 17.40
N ALA A 401 11.21 -7.89 17.62
CA ALA A 401 12.45 -7.27 17.15
C ALA A 401 12.47 -7.13 15.62
N ARG A 402 11.99 -8.14 14.88
CA ARG A 402 11.78 -8.06 13.44
C ARG A 402 10.82 -6.94 13.07
N PHE A 403 9.63 -6.88 13.66
CA PHE A 403 8.64 -5.86 13.29
C PHE A 403 9.07 -4.44 13.67
N CYS A 404 9.90 -4.29 14.71
CA CYS A 404 10.51 -3.03 15.09
C CYS A 404 11.41 -2.45 13.98
N THR A 405 12.13 -3.29 13.24
CA THR A 405 13.11 -2.84 12.23
C THR A 405 12.64 -3.06 10.78
N ALA A 406 11.71 -3.98 10.54
CA ALA A 406 11.23 -4.32 9.21
C ALA A 406 10.43 -3.19 8.53
N GLN A 407 9.78 -2.33 9.30
CA GLN A 407 8.80 -1.38 8.78
C GLN A 407 9.32 0.07 8.76
N MET A 408 10.55 0.26 8.28
CA MET A 408 11.27 1.54 8.28
C MET A 408 11.75 2.00 6.90
N ASP A 409 11.25 1.42 5.81
CA ASP A 409 11.67 1.71 4.44
C ASP A 409 10.65 2.51 3.61
N GLY A 410 9.40 2.65 4.06
CA GLY A 410 8.34 3.30 3.30
C GLY A 410 8.68 4.73 2.87
N ALA A 411 8.92 5.60 3.85
CA ALA A 411 9.30 6.99 3.58
C ALA A 411 10.67 7.11 2.88
N PRO A 412 11.75 6.44 3.33
CA PRO A 412 13.04 6.48 2.64
C PRO A 412 13.00 6.02 1.18
N ARG A 413 12.28 4.93 0.87
CA ARG A 413 12.16 4.40 -0.50
C ARG A 413 11.47 5.38 -1.42
N THR A 414 10.39 6.00 -0.94
CA THR A 414 9.64 7.01 -1.69
C THR A 414 10.53 8.21 -1.99
N ALA A 415 11.25 8.73 -0.98
CA ALA A 415 12.17 9.84 -1.15
C ALA A 415 13.35 9.51 -2.08
N PHE A 416 13.89 8.29 -1.99
CA PHE A 416 14.93 7.81 -2.90
C PHE A 416 14.45 7.77 -4.35
N LEU A 417 13.31 7.12 -4.61
CA LEU A 417 12.75 7.05 -5.97
C LEU A 417 12.41 8.44 -6.52
N ALA A 418 11.95 9.35 -5.65
CA ALA A 418 11.71 10.73 -6.03
C ALA A 418 12.99 11.43 -6.52
N SER A 419 14.09 11.26 -5.78
CA SER A 419 15.38 11.83 -6.19
C SER A 419 16.03 11.12 -7.39
N TYR A 420 15.72 9.85 -7.62
CA TYR A 420 16.42 9.01 -8.60
C TYR A 420 15.75 8.93 -9.96
N VAL A 421 14.44 9.16 -10.03
CA VAL A 421 13.61 9.06 -11.25
C VAL A 421 13.03 10.43 -11.61
N PRO A 422 13.16 10.87 -12.88
CA PRO A 422 12.59 12.14 -13.34
C PRO A 422 11.10 12.27 -13.04
N ASP A 423 10.66 13.49 -12.72
CA ASP A 423 9.28 13.80 -12.32
C ASP A 423 8.23 13.36 -13.35
N ASP A 424 8.52 13.53 -14.65
CA ASP A 424 7.60 13.19 -15.75
C ASP A 424 7.47 11.67 -16.00
N GLU A 425 8.43 10.89 -15.51
CA GLU A 425 8.48 9.43 -15.71
C GLU A 425 8.13 8.65 -14.42
N ARG A 426 8.20 9.30 -13.24
CA ARG A 426 8.10 8.66 -11.92
C ARG A 426 6.84 7.82 -11.74
N THR A 427 5.69 8.32 -12.16
CA THR A 427 4.41 7.60 -12.00
C THR A 427 4.38 6.30 -12.80
N SER A 428 4.88 6.33 -14.04
CA SER A 428 5.00 5.14 -14.90
C SER A 428 5.99 4.14 -14.31
N VAL A 429 7.13 4.62 -13.79
CA VAL A 429 8.13 3.78 -13.11
C VAL A 429 7.54 3.08 -11.87
N MET A 430 6.83 3.82 -11.02
CA MET A 430 6.17 3.26 -9.84
C MET A 430 5.12 2.21 -10.21
N GLY A 431 4.37 2.44 -11.29
CA GLY A 431 3.41 1.47 -11.83
C GLY A 431 4.09 0.15 -12.21
N ILE A 432 5.16 0.20 -13.01
CA ILE A 432 5.92 -0.99 -13.45
C ILE A 432 6.54 -1.72 -12.26
N ILE A 433 7.24 -0.99 -11.38
CA ILE A 433 7.89 -1.57 -10.19
C ILE A 433 6.86 -2.30 -9.34
N ASN A 434 5.69 -1.70 -9.12
CA ASN A 434 4.65 -2.32 -8.33
C ASN A 434 4.15 -3.61 -8.99
N VAL A 435 3.84 -3.61 -10.30
CA VAL A 435 3.45 -4.85 -11.03
C VAL A 435 4.51 -5.95 -10.95
N VAL A 436 5.81 -5.61 -10.96
CA VAL A 436 6.86 -6.62 -10.79
C VAL A 436 6.86 -7.17 -9.37
N LYS A 437 6.89 -6.30 -8.35
CA LYS A 437 6.84 -6.68 -6.93
C LYS A 437 5.68 -7.62 -6.66
N THR A 438 4.54 -7.31 -7.26
CA THR A 438 3.30 -8.07 -7.23
C THR A 438 3.44 -9.51 -7.71
N ILE A 439 3.90 -9.67 -8.95
CA ILE A 439 4.06 -10.98 -9.57
C ILE A 439 5.04 -11.80 -8.74
N CYS A 440 6.16 -11.20 -8.34
CA CYS A 440 7.15 -11.82 -7.46
C CYS A 440 6.56 -12.26 -6.11
N GLN A 441 5.76 -11.43 -5.46
CA GLN A 441 5.15 -11.76 -4.17
C GLN A 441 4.14 -12.91 -4.29
N SER A 442 3.37 -12.96 -5.36
CA SER A 442 2.26 -13.90 -5.53
C SER A 442 2.66 -15.37 -5.52
N GLY A 443 3.87 -15.71 -6.02
CA GLY A 443 4.35 -17.09 -6.04
C GLY A 443 4.76 -17.65 -4.68
N GLY A 444 5.11 -16.78 -3.73
CA GLY A 444 5.68 -17.17 -2.44
C GLY A 444 4.76 -18.05 -1.58
N PRO A 445 3.48 -17.71 -1.35
CA PRO A 445 2.61 -18.46 -0.46
C PRO A 445 2.40 -19.93 -0.87
N SER A 446 2.37 -20.24 -2.16
CA SER A 446 2.29 -21.62 -2.67
C SER A 446 3.52 -22.44 -2.30
N VAL A 447 4.73 -21.84 -2.40
CA VAL A 447 5.98 -22.48 -1.96
C VAL A 447 5.94 -22.75 -0.45
N THR A 448 5.46 -21.78 0.33
CA THR A 448 5.32 -21.90 1.77
C THR A 448 4.32 -22.97 2.17
N GLY A 449 3.16 -23.02 1.52
CA GLY A 449 2.14 -24.04 1.74
C GLY A 449 2.64 -25.44 1.40
N TYR A 450 3.40 -25.58 0.32
CA TYR A 450 4.05 -26.86 -0.03
C TYR A 450 5.05 -27.31 1.04
N LEU A 451 5.89 -26.41 1.53
CA LEU A 451 6.85 -26.72 2.60
C LEU A 451 6.14 -26.98 3.93
N ALA A 452 5.07 -26.25 4.24
CA ALA A 452 4.27 -26.45 5.44
C ALA A 452 3.64 -27.84 5.48
N GLY A 453 3.06 -28.31 4.35
CA GLY A 453 2.49 -29.66 4.26
C GLY A 453 3.50 -30.80 4.44
N LYS A 454 4.81 -30.50 4.38
CA LYS A 454 5.91 -31.44 4.68
C LYS A 454 6.53 -31.25 6.08
N GLY A 455 5.96 -30.40 6.93
CA GLY A 455 6.55 -30.02 8.22
C GLY A 455 7.83 -29.18 8.09
N MET A 456 8.08 -28.60 6.91
CA MET A 456 9.32 -27.93 6.52
C MET A 456 9.18 -26.39 6.45
N ILE A 457 8.10 -25.82 7.01
CA ILE A 457 7.81 -24.37 6.95
C ILE A 457 8.97 -23.48 7.44
N ARG A 458 9.81 -23.98 8.37
CA ARG A 458 11.01 -23.28 8.85
C ARG A 458 11.96 -22.86 7.73
N PHE A 459 12.04 -23.64 6.64
CA PHE A 459 12.91 -23.33 5.51
C PHE A 459 12.39 -22.13 4.70
N SER A 460 11.08 -21.87 4.70
CA SER A 460 10.51 -20.65 4.11
C SER A 460 10.98 -19.41 4.85
N PHE A 461 11.04 -19.46 6.19
CA PHE A 461 11.56 -18.37 7.01
C PHE A 461 13.04 -18.10 6.74
N ILE A 462 13.86 -19.15 6.70
CA ILE A 462 15.29 -19.04 6.42
C ILE A 462 15.53 -18.50 5.01
N ALA A 463 14.87 -19.07 4.00
CA ALA A 463 14.99 -18.62 2.61
C ALA A 463 14.59 -17.15 2.46
N ALA A 464 13.46 -16.74 3.04
CA ALA A 464 13.00 -15.37 2.99
C ALA A 464 13.96 -14.40 3.68
N GLY A 465 14.50 -14.76 4.85
CA GLY A 465 15.50 -13.95 5.55
C GLY A 465 16.79 -13.81 4.74
N CYS A 466 17.31 -14.90 4.17
CA CYS A 466 18.47 -14.86 3.27
C CYS A 466 18.22 -13.96 2.06
N MET A 467 17.09 -14.10 1.38
CA MET A 467 16.74 -13.27 0.22
C MET A 467 16.62 -11.79 0.56
N LYS A 468 16.03 -11.44 1.71
CA LYS A 468 15.98 -10.05 2.19
C LYS A 468 17.37 -9.50 2.48
N ALA A 469 18.21 -10.26 3.18
CA ALA A 469 19.59 -9.84 3.43
C ALA A 469 20.38 -9.66 2.12
N THR A 470 20.20 -10.55 1.13
CA THR A 470 20.80 -10.40 -0.20
C THR A 470 20.33 -9.12 -0.88
N TYR A 471 19.02 -8.83 -0.87
CA TYR A 471 18.49 -7.57 -1.39
C TYR A 471 19.12 -6.35 -0.72
N ASP A 472 19.25 -6.34 0.61
CA ASP A 472 19.82 -5.22 1.37
C ASP A 472 21.30 -5.00 1.04
N LEU A 473 22.07 -6.08 0.85
CA LEU A 473 23.46 -5.99 0.41
C LEU A 473 23.56 -5.51 -1.04
N MET A 474 22.68 -5.98 -1.92
CA MET A 474 22.65 -5.57 -3.32
C MET A 474 22.27 -4.09 -3.46
N ILE A 475 21.28 -3.58 -2.71
CA ILE A 475 20.91 -2.16 -2.79
C ILE A 475 22.05 -1.26 -2.29
N LEU A 476 22.78 -1.66 -1.25
CA LEU A 476 23.98 -0.95 -0.80
C LEU A 476 25.09 -0.97 -1.85
N TYR A 477 25.30 -2.12 -2.51
CA TYR A 477 26.33 -2.26 -3.54
C TYR A 477 26.03 -1.42 -4.79
N PHE A 478 24.86 -1.61 -5.40
CA PHE A 478 24.46 -0.94 -6.65
C PHE A 478 24.34 0.58 -6.50
N PHE A 479 23.93 1.05 -5.32
CA PHE A 479 23.76 2.48 -5.07
C PHE A 479 24.86 3.07 -4.16
N SER A 480 25.98 2.36 -3.97
CA SER A 480 27.12 2.80 -3.16
C SER A 480 27.66 4.19 -3.52
N LYS A 481 27.66 4.55 -4.81
CA LYS A 481 28.06 5.89 -5.29
C LYS A 481 27.06 7.00 -4.89
N ALA A 482 25.77 6.69 -4.85
CA ALA A 482 24.75 7.61 -4.32
C ALA A 482 24.83 7.72 -2.79
N VAL A 483 25.35 6.68 -2.12
CA VAL A 483 25.54 6.59 -0.66
C VAL A 483 26.76 7.40 -0.16
N THR A 484 27.74 7.68 -1.02
CA THR A 484 28.92 8.52 -0.72
C THR A 484 28.74 10.00 -1.06
N ALA A 485 27.71 10.36 -1.85
CA ALA A 485 27.43 11.75 -2.24
C ALA A 485 26.43 12.47 -1.31
N SER A 486 25.80 11.73 -0.38
CA SER A 486 24.97 12.20 0.73
C SER A 486 25.74 12.17 2.04
#